data_AF-A0A0F3PA77-F1
#
_entry.id   AF-A0A0F3PA77-F1
#
_cell.length_a   1.000
_cell.length_b   1.000
_cell.length_c   1.000
_cell.angle_alpha   90.00
_cell.angle_beta   90.00
_cell.angle_gamma   90.00
#
_symmetry.space_group_name_H-M   'P 1'
#
loop_
_entity.id
_entity.type
_entity.pdbx_description
1 polymer ?
#
loop_
_entity_poly.entity_id
_entity_poly.type
_entity_poly.pdbx_seq_one_letter_code
_entity_poly.pdbx_strand_id
1 'polypeptide(L)'
;MLDKQTYKVICTDFLNGKKHDFILFKESKILVHPKVEAITDTGYQGIQKIHNNSELLKKKSKKNPLTKNDKKNNPRLAGERVVNENVIGMLKRFKIIADK
;
A
#
# COMPACT_ATOMS: atom_id res chain seq x y z
N MET A 1 1.94 2.36 7.79
CA MET A 1 3.04 1.59 7.16
C MET A 1 3.34 0.34 7.97
N LEU A 2 3.61 -0.77 7.29
CA LEU A 2 4.00 -2.04 7.91
C LEU A 2 5.41 -2.41 7.47
N ASP A 3 6.25 -2.84 8.40
CA ASP A 3 7.49 -3.51 8.06
C ASP A 3 7.21 -4.99 7.76
N LYS A 4 7.51 -5.43 6.52
CA LYS A 4 7.20 -6.80 6.09
C LYS A 4 8.06 -7.87 6.76
N GLN A 5 9.28 -7.54 7.17
CA GLN A 5 10.20 -8.53 7.74
C GLN A 5 9.81 -8.87 9.18
N THR A 6 9.45 -7.84 9.95
CA THR A 6 9.13 -7.96 11.38
C THR A 6 7.64 -7.99 11.67
N TYR A 7 6.78 -7.77 10.67
CA TYR A 7 5.32 -7.61 10.82
C TYR A 7 4.92 -6.48 11.77
N LYS A 8 5.84 -5.54 12.04
CA LYS A 8 5.58 -4.42 12.94
C LYS A 8 4.90 -3.29 12.20
N VAL A 9 3.87 -2.74 12.83
CA VAL A 9 3.26 -1.48 12.41
C VAL A 9 4.22 -0.35 12.76
N ILE A 10 4.74 0.33 11.73
CA ILE A 10 5.68 1.46 11.90
C ILE A 10 4.89 2.71 12.28
N CYS A 11 3.79 2.95 11.57
CA CYS A 11 2.91 4.09 11.79
C CYS A 11 1.51 3.80 11.25
N THR A 12 0.52 4.46 11.81
CA THR A 12 -0.86 4.45 11.31
C THR A 12 -1.34 5.88 11.26
N ASP A 13 -2.10 6.19 10.23
CA ASP A 13 -2.80 7.46 10.11
C ASP A 13 -4.19 7.14 9.54
N PHE A 14 -5.20 7.86 10.01
CA PHE A 14 -6.58 7.67 9.61
C PHE A 14 -7.33 9.00 9.70
N LEU A 15 -8.35 9.14 8.88
CA LEU A 15 -9.18 10.34 8.82
C LEU A 15 -10.65 9.94 8.78
N ASN A 16 -11.48 10.71 9.47
CA ASN A 16 -12.92 10.53 9.42
C ASN A 16 -13.45 11.13 8.11
N GLY A 17 -14.13 10.30 7.30
CA GLY A 17 -14.81 10.75 6.09
C GLY A 17 -14.33 10.14 4.78
N LYS A 18 -14.64 10.79 3.65
CA LYS A 18 -14.50 10.24 2.28
C LYS A 18 -13.15 10.53 1.62
N LYS A 19 -12.09 10.75 2.40
CA LYS A 19 -10.76 11.05 1.83
C LYS A 19 -10.07 9.76 1.41
N HIS A 20 -9.43 9.77 0.24
CA HIS A 20 -8.70 8.60 -0.25
C HIS A 20 -7.33 8.48 0.44
N ASP A 21 -6.94 7.25 0.79
CA ASP A 21 -5.71 6.93 1.54
C ASP A 21 -4.43 7.52 0.91
N PHE A 22 -4.37 7.60 -0.42
CA PHE A 22 -3.22 8.20 -1.10
C PHE A 22 -3.12 9.72 -0.89
N ILE A 23 -4.24 10.42 -0.70
CA ILE A 23 -4.20 11.85 -0.37
C ILE A 23 -3.71 12.02 1.08
N LEU A 24 -4.24 11.21 2.00
CA LEU A 24 -3.77 11.16 3.38
C LEU A 24 -2.26 10.91 3.45
N PHE A 25 -1.76 9.94 2.68
CA PHE A 25 -0.33 9.66 2.58
C PHE A 25 0.48 10.88 2.11
N LYS A 26 0.04 11.60 1.06
CA LYS A 26 0.73 12.80 0.57
C LYS A 26 0.78 13.91 1.62
N GLU A 27 -0.31 14.09 2.36
CA GLU A 27 -0.41 15.13 3.39
C GLU A 27 0.37 14.79 4.66
N SER A 28 0.51 13.50 5.00
CA SER A 28 1.30 13.04 6.14
C SER A 28 2.78 13.43 6.06
N LYS A 29 3.28 13.76 4.84
CA LYS A 29 4.68 14.11 4.56
C LYS A 29 5.69 13.08 5.10
N ILE A 30 5.27 11.83 5.26
CA ILE A 30 6.15 10.75 5.70
C ILE A 30 7.24 10.55 4.64
N LEU A 31 8.48 10.66 5.08
CA LEU A 31 9.65 10.41 4.24
C LEU A 31 10.09 8.97 4.39
N VAL A 32 9.90 8.18 3.33
CA VAL A 32 10.46 6.83 3.22
C VAL A 32 11.87 6.95 2.65
N HIS A 33 12.83 6.29 3.27
CA HIS A 33 14.21 6.33 2.78
C HIS A 33 14.26 5.77 1.33
N PRO A 34 14.93 6.45 0.35
CA PRO A 34 14.86 6.08 -1.06
C PRO A 34 15.25 4.63 -1.40
N LYS A 35 16.11 4.02 -0.57
CA LYS A 35 16.55 2.62 -0.73
C LYS A 35 15.53 1.58 -0.24
N VAL A 36 14.54 1.98 0.56
CA VAL A 36 13.52 1.05 1.07
C VAL A 36 12.53 0.77 -0.05
N GLU A 37 12.21 -0.51 -0.28
CA GLU A 37 11.19 -0.89 -1.26
C GLU A 37 9.80 -0.70 -0.65
N ALA A 38 8.94 0.07 -1.30
CA ALA A 38 7.56 0.26 -0.87
C ALA A 38 6.61 -0.55 -1.76
N ILE A 39 5.84 -1.45 -1.16
CA ILE A 39 4.77 -2.16 -1.89
C ILE A 39 3.45 -1.51 -1.56
N THR A 40 2.71 -1.15 -2.61
CA THR A 40 1.47 -0.39 -2.49
C THR A 40 0.39 -0.93 -3.41
N ASP A 41 -0.84 -0.54 -3.09
CA ASP A 41 -2.05 -0.93 -3.78
C ASP A 41 -2.24 -0.14 -5.08
N THR A 42 -3.09 -0.62 -5.99
CA THR A 42 -3.42 0.15 -7.22
C THR A 42 -3.97 1.55 -6.95
N GLY A 43 -4.55 1.79 -5.76
CA GLY A 43 -5.03 3.12 -5.36
C GLY A 43 -3.92 4.16 -5.16
N TYR A 44 -2.67 3.72 -5.03
CA TYR A 44 -1.49 4.57 -4.91
C TYR A 44 -0.84 4.86 -6.27
N GLN A 45 -1.62 4.83 -7.35
CA GLN A 45 -1.10 5.09 -8.70
C GLN A 45 -0.41 6.46 -8.76
N GLY A 46 0.86 6.44 -9.15
CA GLY A 46 1.72 7.63 -9.18
C GLY A 46 2.62 7.81 -7.96
N ILE A 47 2.62 6.89 -6.99
CA ILE A 47 3.54 6.89 -5.84
C ILE A 47 5.01 6.95 -6.25
N GLN A 48 5.36 6.40 -7.42
CA GLN A 48 6.71 6.44 -7.97
C GLN A 48 7.27 7.87 -8.17
N LYS A 49 6.39 8.88 -8.30
CA LYS A 49 6.80 10.30 -8.35
C LYS A 49 7.25 10.84 -7.00
N ILE A 50 6.80 10.23 -5.90
CA ILE A 50 7.12 10.60 -4.52
C ILE A 50 8.26 9.71 -4.01
N HIS A 51 8.19 8.42 -4.30
CA HIS A 51 9.19 7.42 -3.91
C HIS A 51 9.42 6.44 -5.06
N ASN A 52 10.55 6.58 -5.76
CA ASN A 52 10.82 5.83 -7.00
C ASN A 52 10.92 4.31 -6.77
N ASN A 53 11.43 3.89 -5.62
CA ASN A 53 11.57 2.47 -5.26
C ASN A 53 10.24 1.89 -4.73
N SER A 54 9.17 2.05 -5.53
CA SER A 54 7.82 1.58 -5.20
C SER A 54 7.31 0.57 -6.22
N GLU A 55 6.83 -0.56 -5.71
CA GLU A 55 6.11 -1.58 -6.47
C GLU A 55 4.60 -1.42 -6.30
N LEU A 56 3.88 -1.58 -7.41
CA LEU A 56 2.43 -1.49 -7.50
C LEU A 56 1.91 -2.72 -8.21
N LEU A 57 0.80 -3.27 -7.71
CA LEU A 57 0.06 -4.26 -8.49
C LEU A 57 -0.45 -3.58 -9.76
N LYS A 58 -0.20 -4.17 -10.93
CA LYS A 58 -0.70 -3.60 -12.19
C LYS A 58 -2.11 -4.09 -12.47
N LYS A 59 -3.03 -3.17 -12.71
CA LYS A 59 -4.39 -3.47 -13.16
C LYS A 59 -4.42 -3.58 -14.68
N LYS A 60 -5.05 -4.64 -15.19
CA LYS A 60 -5.34 -4.78 -16.62
C LYS A 60 -6.35 -3.70 -17.03
N SER A 61 -6.10 -2.99 -18.13
CA SER A 61 -7.09 -2.12 -18.77
C SER A 61 -7.19 -2.43 -20.27
N LYS A 62 -8.25 -1.91 -20.93
CA LYS A 62 -8.45 -2.12 -22.37
C LYS A 62 -7.29 -1.59 -23.22
N LYS A 63 -6.72 -0.45 -22.82
CA LYS A 63 -5.60 0.19 -23.53
C LYS A 63 -4.23 -0.31 -23.05
N ASN A 64 -4.14 -0.79 -21.81
CA ASN A 64 -2.90 -1.27 -21.18
C ASN A 64 -3.08 -2.71 -20.69
N PRO A 65 -2.91 -3.71 -21.58
CA PRO A 65 -2.91 -5.11 -21.18
C PRO A 65 -1.69 -5.44 -20.31
N LEU A 66 -1.82 -6.46 -19.45
CA LEU A 66 -0.70 -6.92 -18.61
C LEU A 66 0.36 -7.61 -19.45
N THR A 67 1.62 -7.21 -19.27
CA THR A 67 2.76 -7.90 -19.88
C THR A 67 2.96 -9.28 -19.25
N LYS A 68 3.76 -10.14 -19.88
CA LYS A 68 4.11 -11.46 -19.31
C LYS A 68 4.78 -11.31 -17.93
N ASN A 69 5.63 -10.29 -17.76
CA ASN A 69 6.30 -10.00 -16.51
C ASN A 69 5.29 -9.57 -15.43
N ASP A 70 4.35 -8.69 -15.78
CA ASP A 70 3.32 -8.25 -14.83
C ASP A 70 2.44 -9.40 -14.35
N LYS A 71 2.10 -10.34 -15.24
CA LYS A 71 1.35 -11.56 -14.87
C LYS A 71 2.12 -12.47 -13.93
N LYS A 72 3.45 -12.49 -14.03
CA LYS A 72 4.33 -13.29 -13.15
C LYS A 72 4.54 -12.62 -11.79
N ASN A 73 4.62 -11.29 -11.76
CA ASN A 73 4.90 -10.52 -10.54
C ASN A 73 3.65 -10.19 -9.71
N ASN A 74 2.51 -9.95 -10.35
CA ASN A 74 1.26 -9.64 -9.64
C ASN A 74 0.88 -10.71 -8.59
N PRO A 75 1.01 -12.03 -8.83
CA PRO A 75 0.76 -13.04 -7.81
C PRO A 75 1.64 -12.91 -6.57
N ARG A 76 2.95 -12.63 -6.75
CA ARG A 76 3.88 -12.38 -5.63
C ARG A 76 3.41 -11.18 -4.82
N LEU A 77 3.14 -10.06 -5.50
CA LEU A 77 2.66 -8.83 -4.87
C LEU A 77 1.31 -9.01 -4.17
N ALA A 78 0.41 -9.80 -4.73
CA ALA A 78 -0.87 -10.12 -4.11
C ALA A 78 -0.69 -10.92 -2.82
N GLY A 79 0.20 -11.92 -2.82
CA GLY A 79 0.53 -12.70 -1.63
C GLY A 79 1.13 -11.85 -0.51
N GLU A 80 2.00 -10.89 -0.85
CA GLU A 80 2.58 -9.98 0.14
C GLU A 80 1.54 -9.04 0.79
N ARG A 81 0.47 -8.70 0.07
CA ARG A 81 -0.60 -7.81 0.57
C ARG A 81 -1.52 -8.49 1.59
N VAL A 82 -1.64 -9.81 1.57
CA VAL A 82 -2.45 -10.58 2.54
C VAL A 82 -2.03 -10.26 3.98
N VAL A 83 -0.73 -10.08 4.20
CA VAL A 83 -0.19 -9.70 5.51
C VAL A 83 -0.71 -8.33 5.95
N ASN A 84 -0.68 -7.34 5.06
CA ASN A 84 -1.17 -6.00 5.35
C ASN A 84 -2.66 -6.02 5.69
N GLU A 85 -3.46 -6.79 4.93
CA GLU A 85 -4.89 -6.97 5.19
C GLU A 85 -5.17 -7.59 6.56
N ASN A 86 -4.39 -8.62 6.93
CA ASN A 86 -4.50 -9.25 8.26
C ASN A 86 -4.20 -8.26 9.39
N VAL A 87 -3.14 -7.47 9.26
CA VAL A 87 -2.78 -6.45 10.26
C VAL A 87 -3.84 -5.35 10.34
N ILE A 88 -4.32 -4.84 9.20
CA ILE A 88 -5.42 -3.86 9.17
C ILE A 88 -6.67 -4.43 9.84
N GLY A 89 -7.00 -5.70 9.57
CA GLY A 89 -8.10 -6.41 10.22
C GLY A 89 -7.93 -6.54 11.74
N MET A 90 -6.70 -6.80 12.22
CA MET A 90 -6.39 -6.76 13.65
C MET A 90 -6.61 -5.36 14.24
N LEU A 91 -6.05 -4.32 13.62
CA LEU A 91 -6.19 -2.94 14.10
C LEU A 91 -7.66 -2.50 14.17
N LYS A 92 -8.50 -2.94 13.23
CA LYS A 92 -9.95 -2.71 13.27
C LYS A 92 -10.65 -3.47 14.39
N ARG A 93 -10.32 -4.75 14.62
CA ARG A 93 -10.89 -5.57 15.71
C ARG A 93 -10.62 -4.97 17.09
N PHE A 94 -9.42 -4.41 17.30
CA PHE A 94 -9.04 -3.72 18.53
C PHE A 94 -9.53 -2.27 18.61
N LYS A 95 -10.32 -1.79 17.64
CA LYS A 95 -10.85 -0.42 17.57
C LYS A 95 -9.75 0.67 17.60
N ILE A 96 -8.59 0.39 17.02
CA ILE A 96 -7.48 1.35 16.91
C ILE A 96 -7.69 2.29 15.72
N ILE A 97 -8.13 1.73 14.58
CA ILE A 97 -8.37 2.48 13.32
C ILE A 97 -9.83 2.36 12.83
N ALA A 98 -10.68 1.64 13.58
CA ALA A 98 -12.09 1.56 13.26
C ALA A 98 -12.80 2.75 13.88
N ASP A 99 -13.45 3.56 13.04
CA ASP A 99 -14.38 4.59 13.47
C ASP A 99 -15.44 3.99 14.39
N LYS A 100 -15.84 4.79 15.39
CA LYS A 100 -16.99 4.54 16.25
C LYS A 100 -18.28 4.81 15.48
#